data_AF-A0A1I5P8F2-F1
#
_entry.id   AF-A0A1I5P8F2-F1
#
_cell.length_a   1.000
_cell.length_b   1.000
_cell.length_c   1.000
_cell.angle_alpha   90.00
_cell.angle_beta   90.00
_cell.angle_gamma   90.00
#
_symmetry.space_group_name_H-M   'P 1'
#
loop_
_entity.id
_entity.type
_entity.pdbx_description
1 polymer ?
#
loop_
_entity_poly.entity_id
_entity_poly.type
_entity_poly.pdbx_seq_one_letter_code
_entity_poly.pdbx_strand_id
1 'polypeptide(L)'
;MSLYYFVKSLVWYALKPLYRMEVEGGDNVPKSGPVIVCANHISNLDPPLVGGSIKRDMFFIAKEELFEKKWLGKLLSSINVFPIKRGMSDRGAIRKALGLLKKDQGLVIFPEGTRSKTGQLGKGMSGVGFFALRSRATVVPCAIIGPYKVGKKVKVVYGKPIDMATLREGKQDVKVVTDHIMQAIKQLIENNQ
;
A
#
# COMPACT_ATOMS: atom_id res chain seq x y z
N MET A 1 -12.17 12.46 17.67
CA MET A 1 -11.67 11.39 16.77
C MET A 1 -11.59 11.97 15.38
N SER A 2 -10.45 11.89 14.68
CA SER A 2 -10.36 12.43 13.31
C SER A 2 -11.27 11.63 12.36
N LEU A 3 -11.74 12.27 11.29
CA LEU A 3 -12.57 11.61 10.27
C LEU A 3 -11.87 10.37 9.69
N TYR A 4 -10.54 10.41 9.56
CA TYR A 4 -9.72 9.26 9.18
C TYR A 4 -9.91 8.07 10.14
N TYR A 5 -9.74 8.25 11.45
CA TYR A 5 -9.91 7.17 12.43
C TYR A 5 -11.34 6.64 12.48
N PHE A 6 -12.34 7.52 12.30
CA PHE A 6 -13.74 7.11 12.22
C PHE A 6 -13.98 6.19 11.02
N VAL A 7 -13.61 6.63 9.81
CA VAL A 7 -13.79 5.85 8.58
C VAL A 7 -12.98 4.56 8.63
N LYS A 8 -11.72 4.62 9.09
CA LYS A 8 -10.85 3.45 9.26
C LYS A 8 -11.48 2.41 10.19
N SER A 9 -11.98 2.83 11.36
CA SER A 9 -12.62 1.93 12.33
C SER A 9 -13.91 1.35 11.77
N LEU A 10 -14.77 2.20 11.17
CA LEU A 10 -16.04 1.78 10.58
C LEU A 10 -15.82 0.72 9.50
N VAL A 11 -14.90 0.97 8.57
CA VAL A 11 -14.61 0.02 7.49
C VAL A 11 -14.00 -1.27 8.04
N TRP A 12 -13.07 -1.18 8.99
CA TRP A 12 -12.49 -2.38 9.61
C TRP A 12 -13.54 -3.26 10.29
N TYR A 13 -14.40 -2.68 11.13
CA TYR A 13 -15.45 -3.42 11.83
C TYR A 13 -16.56 -3.94 10.92
N ALA A 14 -16.80 -3.30 9.76
CA ALA A 14 -17.71 -3.81 8.75
C ALA A 14 -17.11 -4.97 7.94
N LEU A 15 -15.86 -4.82 7.47
CA LEU A 15 -15.23 -5.81 6.58
C LEU A 15 -14.73 -7.06 7.32
N LYS A 16 -14.26 -6.90 8.57
CA LYS A 16 -13.71 -7.99 9.38
C LYS A 16 -14.63 -9.21 9.50
N PRO A 17 -15.90 -9.06 9.95
CA PRO A 17 -16.82 -10.19 10.03
C PRO A 17 -17.27 -10.66 8.63
N LEU A 18 -17.49 -9.74 7.69
CA LEU A 18 -18.03 -10.05 6.37
C LEU A 18 -17.09 -10.96 5.55
N TYR A 19 -15.78 -10.74 5.66
CA TYR A 19 -14.73 -11.47 4.93
C TYR A 19 -13.83 -12.33 5.84
N ARG A 20 -14.25 -12.59 7.09
CA ARG A 20 -13.50 -13.38 8.08
C ARG A 20 -12.00 -13.00 8.08
N MET A 21 -11.74 -11.72 8.21
CA MET A 21 -10.42 -11.14 7.99
C MET A 21 -9.38 -11.70 8.96
N GLU A 22 -8.25 -12.14 8.42
CA GLU A 22 -7.07 -12.58 9.18
C GLU A 22 -5.89 -11.66 8.85
N VAL A 23 -5.16 -11.22 9.87
CA VAL A 23 -3.99 -10.35 9.72
C VAL A 23 -2.79 -11.04 10.34
N GLU A 24 -1.74 -11.20 9.56
CA GLU A 24 -0.50 -11.85 9.96
C GLU A 24 0.68 -10.88 9.76
N GLY A 25 1.63 -10.89 10.69
CA GLY A 25 2.85 -10.08 10.59
C GLY A 25 2.63 -8.57 10.70
N GLY A 26 1.46 -8.08 11.13
CA GLY A 26 1.17 -6.64 11.22
C GLY A 26 2.16 -5.85 12.09
N ASP A 27 2.83 -6.50 13.03
CA ASP A 27 3.90 -5.89 13.85
C ASP A 27 5.22 -5.68 13.09
N ASN A 28 5.37 -6.25 11.88
CA ASN A 28 6.48 -5.94 10.96
C ASN A 28 6.38 -4.51 10.41
N VAL A 29 5.22 -3.87 10.48
CA VAL A 29 5.04 -2.47 10.10
C VAL A 29 5.52 -1.57 11.25
N PRO A 30 6.59 -0.77 11.07
CA PRO A 30 7.08 0.10 12.12
C PRO A 30 6.00 1.06 12.61
N LYS A 31 5.87 1.22 13.93
CA LYS A 31 4.85 2.09 14.56
C LYS A 31 5.07 3.57 14.26
N SER A 32 6.32 3.98 14.03
CA SER A 32 6.74 5.34 13.72
C SER A 32 7.84 5.33 12.65
N GLY A 33 8.27 6.51 12.20
CA GLY A 33 9.27 6.64 11.13
C GLY A 33 8.69 6.44 9.74
N PRO A 34 9.48 6.69 8.70
CA PRO A 34 9.04 6.59 7.31
C PRO A 34 8.85 5.13 6.93
N VAL A 35 7.67 4.78 6.40
CA VAL A 35 7.37 3.41 5.96
C VAL A 35 6.64 3.42 4.63
N ILE A 36 6.98 2.49 3.76
CA ILE A 36 6.23 2.19 2.54
C ILE A 36 5.74 0.75 2.65
N VAL A 37 4.42 0.56 2.73
CA VAL A 37 3.79 -0.75 2.60
C VAL A 37 3.47 -0.98 1.14
N CYS A 38 4.00 -2.07 0.57
CA CYS A 38 3.82 -2.44 -0.83
C CYS A 38 2.91 -3.66 -0.91
N ALA A 39 1.68 -3.48 -1.39
CA ALA A 39 0.68 -4.55 -1.46
C ALA A 39 0.29 -4.91 -2.90
N ASN A 40 -0.03 -6.18 -3.17
CA ASN A 40 -0.75 -6.55 -4.40
C ASN A 40 -2.17 -5.96 -4.40
N HIS A 41 -2.75 -5.82 -5.59
CA HIS A 41 -4.06 -5.18 -5.75
C HIS A 41 -5.05 -6.09 -6.48
N ILE A 42 -6.03 -6.66 -5.77
CA ILE A 42 -7.06 -7.56 -6.30
C ILE A 42 -8.49 -6.98 -6.17
N SER A 43 -8.73 -6.04 -5.25
CA SER A 43 -10.05 -5.44 -4.98
C SER A 43 -9.98 -3.92 -4.73
N ASN A 44 -11.05 -3.19 -5.09
CA ASN A 44 -11.20 -1.79 -4.67
C ASN A 44 -11.28 -1.65 -3.14
N LEU A 45 -11.50 -2.76 -2.44
CA LEU A 45 -11.48 -2.85 -0.99
C LEU A 45 -10.07 -2.97 -0.41
N ASP A 46 -9.02 -3.19 -1.22
CA ASP A 46 -7.66 -3.37 -0.70
C ASP A 46 -7.13 -2.13 0.05
N PRO A 47 -7.23 -0.89 -0.48
CA PRO A 47 -6.74 0.27 0.26
C PRO A 47 -7.38 0.44 1.65
N PRO A 48 -8.71 0.45 1.82
CA PRO A 48 -9.29 0.61 3.15
C PRO A 48 -9.04 -0.60 4.05
N LEU A 49 -8.90 -1.80 3.48
CA LEU A 49 -8.60 -3.01 4.23
C LEU A 49 -7.19 -2.98 4.82
N VAL A 50 -6.17 -2.65 4.01
CA VAL A 50 -4.79 -2.45 4.47
C VAL A 50 -4.72 -1.29 5.48
N GLY A 51 -5.48 -0.21 5.25
CA GLY A 51 -5.56 0.90 6.19
C GLY A 51 -6.15 0.51 7.54
N GLY A 52 -7.19 -0.34 7.54
CA GLY A 52 -7.85 -0.85 8.74
C GLY A 52 -7.02 -1.86 9.53
N SER A 53 -6.20 -2.67 8.86
CA SER A 53 -5.35 -3.69 9.50
C SER A 53 -4.05 -3.15 10.12
N ILE A 54 -3.66 -1.90 9.82
CA ILE A 54 -2.45 -1.26 10.36
C ILE A 54 -2.80 -0.35 11.54
N LYS A 55 -2.02 -0.41 12.63
CA LYS A 55 -2.28 0.40 13.85
C LYS A 55 -1.93 1.90 13.72
N ARG A 56 -1.07 2.27 12.76
CA ARG A 56 -0.65 3.66 12.50
C ARG A 56 -1.39 4.32 11.34
N ASP A 57 -1.24 5.63 11.21
CA ASP A 57 -1.78 6.40 10.10
C ASP A 57 -0.95 6.19 8.83
N MET A 58 -1.67 5.99 7.74
CA MET A 58 -1.09 5.74 6.43
C MET A 58 -1.74 6.66 5.39
N PHE A 59 -0.91 7.15 4.48
CA PHE A 59 -1.34 7.88 3.31
C PHE A 59 -1.45 6.94 2.11
N PHE A 60 -2.42 7.19 1.25
CA PHE A 60 -2.68 6.38 0.06
C PHE A 60 -2.58 7.23 -1.18
N ILE A 61 -2.13 6.59 -2.25
CA ILE A 61 -2.07 7.20 -3.58
C ILE A 61 -3.19 6.59 -4.41
N ALA A 62 -4.05 7.44 -4.96
CA ALA A 62 -5.17 7.00 -5.79
C ALA A 62 -5.20 7.75 -7.12
N LYS A 63 -5.87 7.16 -8.11
CA LYS A 63 -6.03 7.72 -9.46
C LYS A 63 -6.70 9.09 -9.41
N GLU A 64 -6.15 10.07 -10.15
CA GLU A 64 -6.71 11.43 -10.24
C GLU A 64 -8.18 11.43 -10.68
N GLU A 65 -8.58 10.48 -11.53
CA GLU A 65 -9.95 10.30 -12.00
C GLU A 65 -10.97 10.11 -10.84
N LEU A 66 -10.53 9.61 -9.67
CA LEU A 66 -11.39 9.46 -8.49
C LEU A 66 -11.70 10.80 -7.80
N PHE A 67 -10.87 11.82 -8.04
CA PHE A 67 -11.02 13.16 -7.45
C PHE A 67 -11.87 14.10 -8.30
N GLU A 68 -12.15 13.76 -9.57
CA GLU A 68 -13.04 14.54 -10.45
C GLU A 68 -14.47 14.62 -9.89
N LYS A 69 -14.93 13.57 -9.21
CA LYS A 69 -16.20 13.58 -8.48
C LYS A 69 -16.04 14.38 -7.19
N LYS A 70 -16.55 15.63 -7.15
CA LYS A 70 -16.37 16.58 -6.03
C LYS A 70 -16.59 15.99 -4.63
N TRP A 71 -17.64 15.20 -4.42
CA TRP A 71 -17.93 14.60 -3.11
C TRP A 71 -16.92 13.50 -2.75
N LEU A 72 -16.56 12.65 -3.72
CA LEU A 72 -15.60 11.56 -3.52
C LEU A 72 -14.18 12.11 -3.33
N GLY A 73 -13.76 13.09 -4.13
CA GLY A 73 -12.48 13.76 -3.99
C GLY A 73 -12.32 14.45 -2.63
N LYS A 74 -13.38 15.10 -2.12
CA LYS A 74 -13.39 15.67 -0.76
C LYS A 74 -13.25 14.59 0.31
N LEU A 75 -14.01 13.50 0.20
CA LEU A 75 -13.92 12.37 1.12
C LEU A 75 -12.50 11.80 1.14
N LEU A 76 -11.95 11.41 -0.02
CA LEU A 76 -10.61 10.85 -0.17
C LEU A 76 -9.53 11.77 0.41
N SER A 77 -9.58 13.07 0.11
CA SER A 77 -8.64 14.05 0.64
C SER A 77 -8.70 14.17 2.17
N SER A 78 -9.87 13.96 2.77
CA SER A 78 -10.07 14.01 4.22
C SER A 78 -9.58 12.75 4.96
N ILE A 79 -9.30 11.66 4.23
CA ILE A 79 -8.84 10.38 4.77
C ILE A 79 -7.43 10.00 4.28
N ASN A 80 -6.55 10.99 4.17
CA ASN A 80 -5.12 10.81 3.81
C ASN A 80 -4.87 10.20 2.41
N VAL A 81 -5.82 10.33 1.49
CA VAL A 81 -5.63 9.91 0.09
C VAL A 81 -5.31 11.12 -0.76
N PHE A 82 -4.36 11.00 -1.68
CA PHE A 82 -4.06 12.06 -2.65
C PHE A 82 -3.96 11.54 -4.09
N PRO A 83 -4.29 12.39 -5.09
CA PRO A 83 -4.30 11.99 -6.49
C PRO A 83 -2.88 11.78 -7.01
N ILE A 84 -2.75 10.87 -7.97
CA ILE A 84 -1.61 10.75 -8.87
C ILE A 84 -2.11 10.54 -10.30
N LYS A 85 -1.49 11.22 -11.26
CA LYS A 85 -1.65 10.89 -12.68
C LYS A 85 -0.94 9.58 -13.00
N ARG A 86 -1.45 8.82 -13.98
CA ARG A 86 -0.78 7.59 -14.40
C ARG A 86 0.61 7.91 -14.95
N GLY A 87 1.61 7.18 -14.44
CA GLY A 87 3.00 7.31 -14.87
C GLY A 87 3.84 8.23 -13.96
N MET A 88 5.13 8.28 -14.26
CA MET A 88 6.15 9.00 -13.47
C MET A 88 6.21 10.51 -13.75
N SER A 89 5.33 11.06 -14.58
CA SER A 89 5.34 12.47 -14.96
C SER A 89 4.72 13.39 -13.91
N ASP A 90 4.01 12.85 -12.91
CA ASP A 90 3.38 13.63 -11.84
C ASP A 90 4.39 14.03 -10.76
N ARG A 91 5.22 15.03 -11.09
CA ARG A 91 6.21 15.60 -10.17
C ARG A 91 5.58 16.15 -8.88
N GLY A 92 4.31 16.57 -8.92
CA GLY A 92 3.58 17.09 -7.77
C GLY A 92 3.30 15.99 -6.75
N ALA A 93 2.67 14.90 -7.20
CA ALA A 93 2.38 13.74 -6.37
C ALA A 93 3.67 13.09 -5.84
N ILE A 94 4.71 12.99 -6.66
CA ILE A 94 6.03 12.47 -6.25
C ILE A 94 6.63 13.31 -5.12
N ARG A 95 6.64 14.64 -5.27
CA ARG A 95 7.16 15.55 -4.24
C ARG A 95 6.35 15.45 -2.95
N LYS A 96 5.02 15.33 -3.06
CA LYS A 96 4.14 15.15 -1.89
C LYS A 96 4.45 13.84 -1.16
N ALA A 97 4.53 12.72 -1.88
CA ALA A 97 4.87 11.41 -1.31
C ALA A 97 6.22 11.44 -0.60
N LEU A 98 7.28 11.94 -1.25
CA LEU A 98 8.60 12.08 -0.63
C LEU A 98 8.60 13.04 0.57
N GLY A 99 7.80 14.12 0.51
CA GLY A 99 7.63 15.06 1.61
C GLY A 99 6.94 14.43 2.83
N LEU A 100 5.95 13.56 2.60
CA LEU A 100 5.30 12.78 3.66
C LEU A 100 6.28 11.81 4.32
N LEU A 101 7.05 11.07 3.52
CA LEU A 101 8.10 10.18 4.05
C LEU A 101 9.17 10.96 4.83
N LYS A 102 9.56 12.17 4.38
CA LYS A 102 10.47 13.03 5.15
C LYS A 102 9.92 13.49 6.50
N LYS A 103 8.60 13.47 6.68
CA LYS A 103 7.88 13.81 7.92
C LYS A 103 7.49 12.55 8.71
N ASP A 104 8.23 11.45 8.51
CA ASP A 104 8.04 10.17 9.19
C ASP A 104 6.64 9.56 9.03
N GLN A 105 5.92 9.91 7.95
CA GLN A 105 4.61 9.35 7.63
C GLN A 105 4.74 8.03 6.89
N GLY A 106 3.67 7.23 6.91
CA GLY A 106 3.57 5.99 6.16
C GLY A 106 2.84 6.16 4.83
N LEU A 107 3.27 5.42 3.81
CA LEU A 107 2.58 5.30 2.52
C LEU A 107 2.16 3.85 2.28
N VAL A 108 0.97 3.66 1.73
CA VAL A 108 0.57 2.40 1.10
C VAL A 108 0.61 2.59 -0.41
N ILE A 109 1.34 1.71 -1.09
CA ILE A 109 1.49 1.71 -2.54
C ILE A 109 1.10 0.34 -3.06
N PHE A 110 0.35 0.34 -4.16
CA PHE A 110 0.03 -0.85 -4.93
C PHE A 110 0.94 -0.85 -6.17
N PRO A 111 2.06 -1.59 -6.17
CA PRO A 111 3.11 -1.43 -7.18
C PRO A 111 2.64 -1.70 -8.61
N GLU A 112 1.60 -2.52 -8.79
CA GLU A 112 1.02 -2.84 -10.09
C GLU A 112 0.38 -1.61 -10.78
N GLY A 113 0.03 -0.56 -10.02
CA GLY A 113 -0.63 0.66 -10.51
C GLY A 113 -2.06 0.46 -11.02
N THR A 114 -2.50 -0.78 -11.11
CA THR A 114 -3.85 -1.20 -11.43
C THR A 114 -4.19 -2.45 -10.66
N ARG A 115 -5.47 -2.75 -10.61
CA ARG A 115 -6.01 -3.92 -9.97
C ARG A 115 -5.91 -5.13 -10.90
N SER A 116 -5.47 -6.27 -10.38
CA SER A 116 -5.46 -7.55 -11.07
C SER A 116 -6.89 -8.02 -11.32
N LYS A 117 -7.19 -8.37 -12.58
CA LYS A 117 -8.48 -8.94 -12.98
C LYS A 117 -8.53 -10.46 -12.80
N THR A 118 -7.38 -11.12 -12.76
CA THR A 118 -7.23 -12.57 -12.66
C THR A 118 -6.90 -13.02 -11.23
N GLY A 119 -6.61 -12.08 -10.32
CA GLY A 119 -6.11 -12.35 -8.97
C GLY A 119 -4.61 -12.69 -8.93
N GLN A 120 -3.95 -12.78 -10.09
CA GLN A 120 -2.51 -12.98 -10.19
C GLN A 120 -1.76 -11.66 -10.04
N LEU A 121 -0.57 -11.71 -9.45
CA LEU A 121 0.30 -10.55 -9.29
C LEU A 121 0.78 -10.05 -10.66
N GLY A 122 0.49 -8.80 -10.99
CA GLY A 122 0.93 -8.15 -12.22
C GLY A 122 2.39 -7.68 -12.17
N LYS A 123 2.82 -6.99 -13.23
CA LYS A 123 4.14 -6.36 -13.31
C LYS A 123 4.18 -5.10 -12.44
N GLY A 124 5.25 -4.94 -11.64
CA GLY A 124 5.47 -3.74 -10.85
C GLY A 124 5.85 -2.53 -11.70
N MET A 125 5.34 -1.36 -11.30
CA MET A 125 5.73 -0.06 -11.85
C MET A 125 6.94 0.51 -11.10
N SER A 126 7.83 1.18 -11.84
CA SER A 126 9.07 1.76 -11.31
C SER A 126 8.87 2.78 -10.18
N GLY A 127 7.67 3.35 -10.03
CA GLY A 127 7.36 4.34 -8.99
C GLY A 127 7.66 3.82 -7.57
N VAL A 128 7.38 2.55 -7.28
CA VAL A 128 7.66 1.99 -5.93
C VAL A 128 9.15 1.92 -5.64
N GLY A 129 9.96 1.43 -6.59
CA GLY A 129 11.41 1.38 -6.44
C GLY A 129 12.01 2.77 -6.35
N PHE A 130 11.44 3.74 -7.07
CA PHE A 130 11.86 5.15 -6.98
C PHE A 130 11.62 5.71 -5.59
N PHE A 131 10.44 5.54 -5.00
CA PHE A 131 10.16 6.00 -3.63
C PHE A 131 11.03 5.29 -2.59
N ALA A 132 11.24 3.98 -2.74
CA ALA A 132 12.07 3.17 -1.86
C ALA A 132 13.54 3.66 -1.87
N LEU A 133 14.10 3.96 -3.04
CA LEU A 133 15.47 4.45 -3.19
C LEU A 133 15.64 5.92 -2.78
N ARG A 134 14.64 6.78 -3.05
CA ARG A 134 14.72 8.23 -2.81
C ARG A 134 14.29 8.67 -1.41
N SER A 135 13.89 7.72 -0.56
CA SER A 135 13.55 7.98 0.83
C SER A 135 14.43 7.12 1.75
N ARG A 136 14.34 7.39 3.06
CA ARG A 136 14.89 6.51 4.10
C ARG A 136 13.84 5.52 4.61
N ALA A 137 12.73 5.37 3.90
CA ALA A 137 11.61 4.57 4.38
C ALA A 137 11.97 3.09 4.53
N THR A 138 11.46 2.47 5.58
CA THR A 138 11.39 1.02 5.69
C THR A 138 10.36 0.52 4.69
N VAL A 139 10.70 -0.48 3.87
CA VAL A 139 9.78 -1.04 2.88
C VAL A 139 9.27 -2.38 3.37
N VAL A 140 7.95 -2.50 3.51
CA VAL A 140 7.29 -3.70 4.03
C VAL A 140 6.42 -4.31 2.92
N PRO A 141 6.74 -5.52 2.42
CA PRO A 141 5.90 -6.21 1.46
C PRO A 141 4.63 -6.72 2.15
N CYS A 142 3.51 -6.70 1.44
CA CYS A 142 2.21 -7.10 1.93
C CYS A 142 1.49 -7.93 0.88
N ALA A 143 0.87 -9.04 1.29
CA ALA A 143 0.03 -9.87 0.45
C ALA A 143 -1.43 -9.82 0.95
N ILE A 144 -2.34 -9.60 0.01
CA ILE A 144 -3.78 -9.69 0.19
C ILE A 144 -4.24 -10.92 -0.59
N ILE A 145 -4.82 -11.88 0.13
CA ILE A 145 -5.13 -13.22 -0.39
C ILE A 145 -6.58 -13.55 -0.08
N GLY A 146 -7.35 -13.95 -1.08
CA GLY A 146 -8.73 -14.41 -0.92
C GLY A 146 -9.70 -13.77 -1.92
N PRO A 147 -10.87 -14.39 -2.15
CA PRO A 147 -11.74 -14.03 -3.28
C PRO A 147 -12.70 -12.86 -3.01
N TYR A 148 -12.55 -12.10 -1.91
CA TYR A 148 -13.52 -11.08 -1.47
C TYR A 148 -14.99 -11.52 -1.58
N LYS A 149 -15.25 -12.77 -1.18
CA LYS A 149 -16.60 -13.35 -1.16
C LYS A 149 -17.11 -13.37 0.28
N VAL A 150 -18.36 -12.93 0.49
CA VAL A 150 -19.00 -12.92 1.81
C VAL A 150 -18.89 -14.30 2.47
N GLY A 151 -18.44 -14.32 3.72
CA GLY A 151 -18.22 -15.55 4.49
C GLY A 151 -16.96 -16.35 4.12
N LYS A 152 -16.22 -15.94 3.08
CA LYS A 152 -14.90 -16.50 2.74
C LYS A 152 -13.80 -15.63 3.33
N LYS A 153 -12.71 -16.29 3.74
CA LYS A 153 -11.56 -15.64 4.37
C LYS A 153 -10.84 -14.74 3.36
N VAL A 154 -10.41 -13.59 3.85
CA VAL A 154 -9.39 -12.75 3.21
C VAL A 154 -8.27 -12.52 4.21
N LYS A 155 -7.04 -12.82 3.80
CA LYS A 155 -5.83 -12.67 4.61
C LYS A 155 -5.06 -11.42 4.20
N VAL A 156 -4.47 -10.75 5.18
CA VAL A 156 -3.49 -9.67 5.00
C VAL A 156 -2.20 -10.08 5.68
N VAL A 157 -1.19 -10.39 4.89
CA VAL A 157 0.09 -10.90 5.39
C VAL A 157 1.15 -9.84 5.15
N TYR A 158 1.70 -9.28 6.24
CA TYR A 158 2.82 -8.35 6.19
C TYR A 158 4.13 -9.12 6.36
N GLY A 159 4.99 -9.09 5.35
CA GLY A 159 6.31 -9.71 5.41
C GLY A 159 7.29 -8.91 6.26
N LYS A 160 8.47 -9.50 6.47
CA LYS A 160 9.58 -8.78 7.10
C LYS A 160 9.99 -7.58 6.23
N PRO A 161 10.46 -6.48 6.83
CA PRO A 161 11.02 -5.37 6.07
C PRO A 161 12.12 -5.81 5.11
N ILE A 162 12.09 -5.27 3.89
CA ILE A 162 13.14 -5.48 2.89
C ILE A 162 14.40 -4.73 3.34
N ASP A 163 15.56 -5.35 3.15
CA ASP A 163 16.85 -4.73 3.40
C ASP A 163 17.16 -3.65 2.36
N MET A 164 16.62 -2.47 2.61
CA MET A 164 16.83 -1.32 1.75
C MET A 164 18.23 -0.70 1.94
N ALA A 165 18.97 -1.04 3.00
CA ALA A 165 20.31 -0.49 3.19
C ALA A 165 21.25 -1.00 2.09
N THR A 166 21.31 -2.32 1.91
CA THR A 166 22.10 -2.95 0.84
C THR A 166 21.69 -2.47 -0.55
N LEU A 167 20.38 -2.37 -0.82
CA LEU A 167 19.88 -1.93 -2.12
C LEU A 167 20.24 -0.47 -2.44
N ARG A 168 20.27 0.41 -1.43
CA ARG A 168 20.65 1.82 -1.59
C ARG A 168 22.16 2.00 -1.76
N GLU A 169 22.96 1.29 -0.97
CA GLU A 169 24.43 1.33 -1.05
C GLU A 169 24.94 0.82 -2.40
N GLY A 170 24.35 -0.26 -2.90
CA GLY A 170 24.68 -0.83 -4.21
C GLY A 170 24.27 0.04 -5.41
N LYS A 171 23.69 1.23 -5.19
CA LYS A 171 23.18 2.15 -6.24
C LYS A 171 22.34 1.42 -7.29
N GLN A 172 21.49 0.50 -6.84
CA GLN A 172 20.71 -0.37 -7.71
C GLN A 172 19.75 0.43 -8.59
N ASP A 173 19.48 -0.09 -9.79
CA ASP A 173 18.48 0.49 -10.68
C ASP A 173 17.09 0.42 -10.01
N VAL A 174 16.27 1.45 -10.24
CA VAL A 174 14.88 1.55 -9.78
C VAL A 174 14.08 0.30 -10.14
N LYS A 175 14.30 -0.26 -11.33
CA LYS A 175 13.64 -1.48 -11.79
C LYS A 175 14.05 -2.69 -10.95
N VAL A 176 15.33 -2.84 -10.63
CA VAL A 176 15.83 -3.96 -9.81
C VAL A 176 15.19 -3.92 -8.42
N VAL A 177 15.14 -2.74 -7.80
CA VAL A 177 14.48 -2.58 -6.49
C VAL A 177 12.98 -2.86 -6.58
N THR A 178 12.33 -2.42 -7.65
CA THR A 178 10.91 -2.72 -7.90
C THR A 178 10.69 -4.22 -8.03
N ASP A 179 11.48 -4.91 -8.84
CA ASP A 179 11.38 -6.36 -9.05
C ASP A 179 11.64 -7.13 -7.75
N HIS A 180 12.58 -6.68 -6.92
CA HIS A 180 12.84 -7.27 -5.60
C HIS A 180 11.63 -7.14 -4.65
N ILE A 181 11.00 -5.96 -4.61
CA ILE A 181 9.75 -5.74 -3.85
C ILE A 181 8.64 -6.65 -4.36
N MET A 182 8.47 -6.74 -5.68
CA MET A 182 7.45 -7.60 -6.30
C MET A 182 7.68 -9.08 -5.99
N GLN A 183 8.94 -9.51 -6.02
CA GLN A 183 9.31 -10.89 -5.68
C GLN A 183 9.00 -11.21 -4.22
N ALA A 184 9.24 -10.29 -3.29
CA ALA A 184 8.87 -10.46 -1.89
C ALA A 184 7.33 -10.57 -1.71
N ILE A 185 6.55 -9.75 -2.41
CA ILE A 185 5.08 -9.86 -2.41
C ILE A 185 4.64 -11.21 -2.98
N LYS A 186 5.24 -11.65 -4.09
CA LYS A 186 4.95 -12.94 -4.72
C LYS A 186 5.19 -14.11 -3.76
N GLN A 187 6.33 -14.11 -3.08
CA GLN A 187 6.66 -15.14 -2.09
C GLN A 187 5.66 -15.16 -0.93
N LEU A 188 5.21 -13.99 -0.46
CA LEU A 188 4.16 -13.92 0.57
C LEU A 188 2.85 -14.53 0.09
N ILE A 189 2.46 -14.28 -1.17
CA ILE A 189 1.26 -14.87 -1.76
C ILE A 189 1.40 -16.40 -1.82
N GLU A 190 2.50 -16.90 -2.41
CA GLU A 190 2.73 -18.34 -2.61
C GLU A 190 2.78 -19.12 -1.28
N ASN A 191 3.40 -18.56 -0.24
CA ASN A 191 3.54 -19.23 1.06
C ASN A 191 2.26 -19.24 1.91
N ASN A 192 1.20 -18.53 1.50
CA ASN A 192 -0.01 -18.32 2.31
C ASN A 192 -1.32 -18.64 1.56
N GLN A 193 -1.22 -19.21 0.36
CA GLN A 193 -2.36 -19.69 -0.44
C GLN A 193 -2.93 -21.00 0.08
#